data_AF-A0A919IRW0-F1
#
_entry.id   AF-A0A919IRW0-F1
#
_cell.length_a   1.000
_cell.length_b   1.000
_cell.length_c   1.000
_cell.angle_alpha   90.00
_cell.angle_beta   90.00
_cell.angle_gamma   90.00
#
_symmetry.space_group_name_H-M   'P 1'
#
loop_
_entity.id
_entity.type
_entity.pdbx_description
1 polymer ?
#
loop_
_entity_poly.entity_id
_entity_poly.type
_entity_poly.pdbx_seq_one_letter_code
_entity_poly.pdbx_strand_id
1 'polypeptide(L)'
;MTIFTDAEREYLQSGPSPTLLARIATVGSDGMPHVAPVGWRFDAERQAIEIGGTGMGQSKKFRDVARSGRAAIVIDDVLPPWQPRGIEIRGRAEAVDGPDAYIRIVPQRITAWGLDGRRNARDVPGTS
;
A
#
# COMPACT_ATOMS: atom_id res chain seq x y z
N MET A 1 5.61 8.17 -17.86
CA MET A 1 6.30 8.76 -16.69
C MET A 1 5.82 8.02 -15.46
N THR A 2 6.73 7.64 -14.56
CA THR A 2 6.37 6.95 -13.30
C THR A 2 6.02 7.99 -12.22
N ILE A 3 5.11 7.64 -11.31
CA ILE A 3 4.71 8.49 -10.18
C ILE A 3 5.64 8.33 -8.97
N PHE A 4 6.47 7.29 -8.96
CA PHE A 4 7.43 6.96 -7.91
C PHE A 4 8.83 7.46 -8.29
N THR A 5 9.62 7.86 -7.29
CA THR A 5 11.06 8.13 -7.51
C THR A 5 11.81 6.81 -7.74
N ASP A 6 13.05 6.89 -8.23
CA ASP A 6 13.87 5.70 -8.44
C ASP A 6 14.11 4.92 -7.14
N ALA A 7 14.42 5.61 -6.04
CA ALA A 7 14.63 4.99 -4.73
C ALA A 7 13.34 4.34 -4.18
N GLU A 8 12.17 4.95 -4.39
CA GLU A 8 10.89 4.36 -3.98
C GLU A 8 10.54 3.12 -4.81
N ARG A 9 10.81 3.14 -6.12
CA ARG A 9 10.60 1.97 -6.98
C ARG A 9 11.52 0.83 -6.60
N GLU A 10 12.80 1.12 -6.40
CA GLU A 10 13.77 0.13 -5.94
C GLU A 10 13.32 -0.50 -4.60
N TYR A 11 12.88 0.33 -3.65
CA TYR A 11 12.33 -0.15 -2.39
C TYR A 11 11.09 -1.04 -2.59
N LEU A 12 10.12 -0.60 -3.38
CA LEU A 12 8.88 -1.34 -3.65
C LEU A 12 9.12 -2.63 -4.45
N GLN A 13 10.13 -2.66 -5.32
CA GLN A 13 10.49 -3.83 -6.13
C GLN A 13 11.39 -4.80 -5.37
N SER A 14 12.11 -4.34 -4.34
CA SER A 14 12.84 -5.22 -3.42
C SER A 14 11.90 -6.12 -2.58
N GLY A 15 10.60 -5.77 -2.51
CA GLY A 15 9.57 -6.59 -1.87
C GLY A 15 9.08 -7.71 -2.82
N PRO A 16 9.60 -8.93 -2.66
CA PRO A 16 8.83 -10.04 -2.04
C PRO A 16 9.73 -10.95 -1.16
N SER A 17 10.58 -10.35 -0.32
CA SER A 17 11.28 -11.07 0.76
C SER A 17 10.30 -11.44 1.89
N PRO A 18 10.41 -12.62 2.56
CA PRO A 18 9.57 -13.00 3.70
C PRO A 18 9.62 -12.05 4.90
N THR A 19 10.45 -11.00 4.85
CA THR A 19 10.66 -10.02 5.93
C THR A 19 9.82 -8.73 5.83
N LEU A 20 9.26 -8.37 4.67
CA LEU A 20 8.60 -7.06 4.49
C LEU A 20 7.06 -7.17 4.48
N LEU A 21 6.46 -7.31 5.67
CA LEU A 21 5.01 -7.15 5.86
C LEU A 21 4.61 -5.68 5.69
N ALA A 22 3.37 -5.46 5.26
CA ALA A 22 2.77 -4.13 5.25
C ALA A 22 1.61 -4.03 6.24
N ARG A 23 1.18 -2.80 6.54
CA ARG A 23 0.00 -2.51 7.36
C ARG A 23 -0.98 -1.70 6.54
N ILE A 24 -2.15 -2.27 6.27
CA ILE A 24 -3.24 -1.58 5.57
C ILE A 24 -4.20 -0.94 6.57
N ALA A 25 -4.61 0.28 6.31
CA ALA A 25 -5.71 0.95 6.97
C ALA A 25 -6.91 1.09 6.02
N THR A 26 -8.10 0.76 6.51
CA THR A 26 -9.40 0.83 5.82
C THR A 26 -10.44 1.46 6.74
N VAL A 27 -11.57 1.92 6.20
CA VAL A 27 -12.59 2.63 6.99
C VAL A 27 -13.85 1.77 7.11
N GLY A 28 -14.24 1.44 8.34
CA GLY A 28 -15.46 0.69 8.68
C GLY A 28 -16.75 1.41 8.28
N SER A 29 -17.87 0.69 8.28
CA SER A 29 -19.19 1.27 7.92
C SER A 29 -19.70 2.24 8.96
N ASP A 30 -19.21 2.08 10.18
CA ASP A 30 -19.38 2.96 11.34
C ASP A 30 -18.37 4.13 11.35
N GLY A 31 -17.51 4.24 10.33
CA GLY A 31 -16.42 5.21 10.29
C GLY A 31 -15.19 4.84 11.12
N MET A 32 -15.21 3.71 11.84
CA MET A 32 -14.07 3.28 12.66
C MET A 32 -12.90 2.84 11.77
N PRO A 33 -11.69 3.40 11.93
CA PRO A 33 -10.51 2.92 11.22
C PRO A 33 -10.18 1.48 11.61
N HIS A 34 -9.85 0.67 10.61
CA HIS A 34 -9.41 -0.71 10.79
C HIS A 34 -8.01 -0.88 10.18
N VAL A 35 -7.08 -1.38 11.00
CA VAL A 35 -5.70 -1.65 10.60
C VAL A 35 -5.40 -3.16 10.68
N ALA A 36 -4.70 -3.70 9.69
CA ALA A 36 -4.32 -5.12 9.69
C ALA A 36 -2.97 -5.34 8.99
N PRO A 37 -2.18 -6.34 9.43
CA PRO A 37 -1.00 -6.77 8.68
C PRO A 37 -1.42 -7.47 7.38
N VAL A 38 -0.66 -7.27 6.31
CA VAL A 38 -0.95 -7.86 4.99
C VAL A 38 0.33 -8.21 4.23
N GLY A 39 0.23 -9.24 3.38
CA GLY A 39 1.13 -9.41 2.25
C GLY A 39 0.74 -8.45 1.13
N TRP A 40 1.71 -8.07 0.31
CA TRP A 40 1.51 -7.10 -0.75
C TRP A 40 2.45 -7.38 -1.92
N ARG A 41 2.14 -6.79 -3.07
CA ARG A 41 3.03 -6.72 -4.24
C ARG A 41 2.90 -5.35 -4.90
N PHE A 42 3.95 -4.91 -5.58
CA PHE A 42 3.91 -3.72 -6.43
C PHE A 42 3.64 -4.13 -7.88
N ASP A 43 2.55 -3.61 -8.46
CA ASP A 43 2.30 -3.67 -9.90
C ASP A 43 2.95 -2.45 -10.56
N ALA A 44 4.09 -2.67 -11.21
CA ALA A 44 4.85 -1.60 -11.84
C ALA A 44 4.15 -1.01 -13.08
N GLU A 45 3.35 -1.81 -13.80
CA GLU A 45 2.61 -1.36 -14.99
C GLU A 45 1.46 -0.44 -14.58
N ARG A 46 0.69 -0.83 -13.57
CA ARG A 46 -0.43 -0.05 -13.03
C ARG A 46 -0.02 1.01 -12.01
N GLN A 47 1.26 1.02 -11.61
CA GLN A 47 1.80 1.88 -10.56
C GLN A 47 0.98 1.77 -9.26
N ALA A 48 0.59 0.55 -8.90
CA ALA A 48 -0.37 0.27 -7.83
C ALA A 48 0.16 -0.75 -6.82
N ILE A 49 -0.36 -0.70 -5.59
CA ILE A 49 -0.10 -1.72 -4.58
C ILE A 49 -1.25 -2.71 -4.59
N GLU A 50 -0.94 -3.99 -4.63
CA GLU A 50 -1.94 -5.05 -4.57
C GLU A 50 -1.76 -5.89 -3.31
N ILE A 51 -2.87 -6.15 -2.64
CA ILE A 51 -2.95 -6.85 -1.36
C ILE A 51 -3.79 -8.10 -1.57
N GLY A 52 -3.12 -9.25 -1.55
CA GLY A 52 -3.74 -10.58 -1.65
C GLY A 52 -3.63 -11.39 -0.36
N GLY A 53 -3.97 -12.67 -0.43
CA GLY A 53 -3.84 -13.61 0.69
C GLY A 53 -5.08 -14.46 0.89
N THR A 54 -4.98 -15.45 1.79
CA THR A 54 -6.03 -16.43 2.04
C THR A 54 -7.33 -15.77 2.52
N GLY A 55 -8.45 -16.11 1.88
CA GLY A 55 -9.77 -15.62 2.26
C GLY A 55 -10.00 -14.12 2.03
N MET A 56 -9.24 -13.49 1.12
CA MET A 56 -9.28 -12.03 0.92
C MET A 56 -10.68 -11.49 0.65
N GLY A 57 -11.44 -12.08 -0.28
CA GLY A 57 -12.78 -11.64 -0.65
C GLY A 57 -13.80 -11.65 0.51
N GLN A 58 -13.57 -12.49 1.53
CA GLN A 58 -14.43 -12.57 2.72
C GLN A 58 -13.96 -11.64 3.87
N SER A 59 -12.78 -11.02 3.72
CA SER A 59 -12.15 -10.27 4.80
C SER A 59 -12.83 -8.92 5.06
N LYS A 60 -12.73 -8.42 6.30
CA LYS A 60 -13.26 -7.10 6.69
C LYS A 60 -12.69 -5.97 5.83
N LYS A 61 -11.38 -5.93 5.62
CA LYS A 61 -10.70 -4.92 4.79
C LYS A 61 -11.20 -4.90 3.34
N PHE A 62 -11.53 -6.06 2.77
CA PHE A 62 -12.09 -6.15 1.41
C PHE A 62 -13.49 -5.52 1.34
N ARG A 63 -14.36 -5.85 2.30
CA ARG A 63 -15.69 -5.22 2.42
C ARG A 63 -15.61 -3.72 2.71
N ASP A 64 -14.64 -3.30 3.52
CA ASP A 64 -14.41 -1.88 3.83
C ASP A 64 -13.95 -1.10 2.58
N VAL A 65 -13.06 -1.67 1.77
CA VAL A 65 -12.65 -1.09 0.49
C VAL A 65 -13.78 -1.06 -0.52
N ALA A 66 -14.53 -2.15 -0.68
CA ALA A 66 -15.65 -2.23 -1.61
C ALA A 66 -16.71 -1.13 -1.35
N ARG A 67 -16.91 -0.76 -0.08
CA ARG A 67 -17.83 0.31 0.32
C ARG A 67 -17.22 1.71 0.20
N SER A 68 -16.01 1.90 0.72
CA SER A 68 -15.42 3.25 0.90
C SER A 68 -14.62 3.73 -0.31
N GLY A 69 -14.16 2.81 -1.17
CA GLY A 69 -13.26 3.09 -2.28
C GLY A 69 -11.91 3.65 -1.86
N ARG A 70 -11.51 3.47 -0.58
CA ARG A 70 -10.35 4.13 0.02
C ARG A 70 -9.56 3.18 0.90
N ALA A 71 -8.23 3.29 0.82
CA ALA A 71 -7.31 2.65 1.75
C ALA A 71 -6.01 3.45 1.86
N ALA A 72 -5.28 3.18 2.93
CA ALA A 72 -3.88 3.57 3.08
C ALA A 72 -3.05 2.32 3.41
N ILE A 73 -1.77 2.33 3.05
CA ILE A 73 -0.84 1.25 3.38
C ILE A 73 0.51 1.83 3.77
N VAL A 74 1.13 1.25 4.79
CA VAL A 74 2.54 1.47 5.15
C VAL A 74 3.32 0.19 4.87
N ILE A 75 4.44 0.35 4.17
CA ILE A 75 5.45 -0.68 3.94
C ILE A 75 6.74 -0.14 4.58
N ASP A 76 7.26 -0.84 5.57
CA ASP A 76 8.40 -0.37 6.37
C ASP A 76 9.30 -1.51 6.84
N ASP A 77 10.56 -1.17 7.06
CA ASP A 77 11.57 -2.01 7.70
C ASP A 77 12.60 -1.16 8.46
N VAL A 78 13.42 -1.85 9.24
CA VAL A 78 14.51 -1.23 10.00
C VAL A 78 15.80 -1.96 9.66
N LEU A 79 16.75 -1.25 9.05
CA LEU A 79 18.08 -1.78 8.83
C LEU A 79 18.94 -1.63 10.11
N PRO A 80 19.88 -2.55 10.39
CA PRO A 80 20.87 -2.35 11.46
C PRO A 80 21.76 -1.10 11.20
N PRO A 81 22.25 -0.40 12.23
CA PRO A 81 22.02 -0.62 13.66
C PRO A 81 20.70 -0.04 14.20
N TRP A 82 20.01 0.85 13.47
CA TRP A 82 18.62 1.28 13.67
C TRP A 82 18.34 2.37 12.64
N GLN A 83 17.97 1.97 11.42
CA GLN A 83 17.72 2.89 10.32
C GLN A 83 16.34 2.58 9.75
N PRO A 84 15.26 3.13 10.36
CA PRO A 84 13.91 2.95 9.87
C PRO A 84 13.75 3.61 8.51
N ARG A 85 13.14 2.89 7.58
CA ARG A 85 12.78 3.40 6.26
C ARG A 85 11.43 2.84 5.85
N GLY A 86 10.79 3.50 4.90
CA GLY A 86 9.49 3.04 4.44
C GLY A 86 8.77 4.03 3.56
N ILE A 87 7.60 3.57 3.13
CA ILE A 87 6.69 4.30 2.27
C ILE A 87 5.25 4.12 2.76
N GLU A 88 4.55 5.24 2.90
CA GLU A 88 3.11 5.31 3.09
C GLU A 88 2.45 5.72 1.77
N ILE A 89 1.44 4.96 1.36
CA ILE A 89 0.63 5.23 0.19
C ILE A 89 -0.82 5.38 0.64
N ARG A 90 -1.47 6.48 0.25
CA ARG A 90 -2.92 6.68 0.42
C ARG A 90 -3.54 6.85 -0.96
N GLY A 91 -4.72 6.29 -1.16
CA GLY A 91 -5.45 6.60 -2.39
C GLY A 91 -6.75 5.84 -2.57
N ARG A 92 -7.20 5.84 -3.83
CA ARG A 92 -8.36 5.08 -4.28
C ARG A 92 -8.03 3.60 -4.17
N ALA A 93 -8.94 2.86 -3.57
CA ALA A 93 -8.81 1.41 -3.42
C ALA A 93 -9.98 0.70 -4.07
N GLU A 94 -9.68 -0.41 -4.75
CA GLU A 94 -10.64 -1.26 -5.42
C GLU A 94 -10.57 -2.66 -4.84
N ALA A 95 -11.73 -3.22 -4.50
CA ALA A 95 -11.88 -4.61 -4.13
C ALA A 95 -12.11 -5.42 -5.41
N VAL A 96 -11.07 -6.05 -5.92
CA VAL A 96 -11.14 -6.87 -7.14
C VAL A 96 -11.54 -8.28 -6.75
N ASP A 97 -12.75 -8.67 -7.13
CA ASP A 97 -13.33 -9.97 -6.81
C ASP A 97 -12.88 -11.05 -7.82
N GLY A 98 -13.06 -12.33 -7.44
CA GLY A 98 -12.69 -13.49 -8.22
C GLY A 98 -12.00 -14.57 -7.39
N PRO A 99 -11.55 -15.68 -8.02
CA PRO A 99 -10.86 -16.78 -7.35
C PRO A 99 -9.64 -16.32 -6.54
N ASP A 100 -8.90 -15.36 -7.08
CA ASP A 100 -7.72 -14.75 -6.46
C ASP A 100 -8.00 -13.32 -5.99
N ALA A 101 -9.12 -13.10 -5.29
CA ALA A 101 -9.55 -11.76 -4.86
C ALA A 101 -8.43 -10.95 -4.17
N TYR A 102 -8.34 -9.67 -4.50
CA TYR A 102 -7.31 -8.76 -3.96
C TYR A 102 -7.83 -7.33 -3.83
N ILE A 103 -7.15 -6.54 -3.02
CA ILE A 103 -7.34 -5.08 -2.96
C ILE A 103 -6.25 -4.42 -3.80
N ARG A 104 -6.62 -3.52 -4.70
CA ARG A 104 -5.68 -2.64 -5.41
C ARG A 104 -5.77 -1.24 -4.84
N ILE A 105 -4.64 -0.63 -4.49
CA ILE A 105 -4.53 0.77 -4.08
C ILE A 105 -3.79 1.54 -5.18
N VAL A 106 -4.50 2.48 -5.80
CA VAL A 106 -3.94 3.46 -6.74
C VAL A 106 -3.49 4.69 -5.95
N PRO A 107 -2.19 5.04 -5.96
CA PRO A 107 -1.67 6.14 -5.15
C PRO A 107 -2.27 7.50 -5.54
N GLN A 108 -2.78 8.22 -4.55
CA GLN A 108 -3.13 9.64 -4.63
C GLN A 108 -2.18 10.50 -3.78
N ARG A 109 -1.57 9.90 -2.75
CA ARG A 109 -0.53 10.52 -1.92
C ARG A 109 0.54 9.51 -1.56
N ILE A 110 1.79 9.95 -1.65
CA ILE A 110 2.98 9.17 -1.31
C ILE A 110 3.77 9.93 -0.26
N THR A 111 4.14 9.26 0.83
CA THR A 111 5.11 9.75 1.81
C THR A 111 6.20 8.71 1.99
N ALA A 112 7.46 9.06 1.78
CA ALA A 112 8.60 8.18 1.94
C ALA A 112 9.62 8.76 2.92
N TRP A 113 10.34 7.90 3.62
CA TRP A 113 11.42 8.26 4.53
C TRP A 113 12.52 7.21 4.52
N GLY A 114 13.77 7.66 4.72
CA GLY A 114 14.92 6.77 4.84
C GLY A 114 15.30 6.02 3.56
N LEU A 115 14.79 6.41 2.39
CA LEU A 115 15.09 5.77 1.10
C LEU A 115 16.19 6.50 0.30
N ASP A 116 16.23 7.83 0.35
CA ASP A 116 17.18 8.68 -0.39
C ASP A 116 17.84 9.75 0.50
N GLY A 117 17.86 9.52 1.82
CA GLY A 117 18.39 10.47 2.80
C GLY A 117 17.52 11.69 3.08
N ARG A 118 16.35 11.81 2.43
CA ARG A 118 15.36 12.87 2.71
C ARG A 118 13.98 12.27 2.97
N ARG A 119 13.14 13.02 3.68
CA ARG A 119 11.70 12.72 3.74
C ARG A 119 11.04 13.37 2.53
N ASN A 120 10.26 12.59 1.79
CA ASN A 120 9.48 13.06 0.65
C ASN A 120 8.00 12.89 0.96
N ALA A 121 7.18 13.89 0.65
CA ALA A 121 5.73 13.79 0.74
C ALA A 121 5.11 14.57 -0.41
N ARG A 122 4.28 13.91 -1.22
CA ARG A 122 3.65 14.53 -2.38
C ARG A 122 2.28 13.92 -2.70
N ASP A 123 1.42 14.73 -3.26
CA ASP A 123 0.20 14.28 -3.91
C ASP A 123 0.51 13.88 -5.37
N VAL A 124 -0.21 12.88 -5.88
CA VAL A 124 -0.05 12.36 -7.23
C VAL A 124 -1.06 13.07 -8.16
N PRO A 125 -0.62 13.82 -9.18
CA PRO A 125 -1.54 14.52 -10.08
C PRO A 125 -2.43 13.56 -10.89
N GLY A 126 -3.70 13.94 -11.12
CA GLY A 126 -4.58 13.30 -12.12
C GLY A 126 -5.37 12.05 -11.70
N THR A 127 -5.51 11.77 -10.41
CA THR A 127 -6.25 10.59 -9.88
C THR A 127 -7.54 10.94 -9.11
N SER A 128 -8.11 12.12 -9.34
CA SER A 128 -9.39 12.58 -8.75
C SER A 128 -10.60 11.84 -9.32
#